data_AF-A0A2T0KEN2-F1
#
_entry.id   AF-A0A2T0KEN2-F1
#
_cell.length_a   1.000
_cell.length_b   1.000
_cell.length_c   1.000
_cell.angle_alpha   90.00
_cell.angle_beta   90.00
_cell.angle_gamma   90.00
#
_symmetry.space_group_name_H-M   'P 1'
#
loop_
_entity.id
_entity.type
_entity.pdbx_description
1 polymer ?
#
loop_
_entity_poly.entity_id
_entity_poly.type
_entity_poly.pdbx_seq_one_letter_code
_entity_poly.pdbx_strand_id
1 'polypeptide(L)'
;MVALIITVLLLLVVTTAILWPMPDATAADKVAASAGTGDDGGRRERVPTTLEGALVAQLLRGEISRGQYHQAVGGLAARDDERNPMPLPGNDRPDATT
;
A
#
# COMPACT_ATOMS: atom_id res chain seq x y z
N MET A 1 21.62 8.11 -32.17
CA MET A 1 21.60 7.52 -30.81
C MET A 1 21.25 8.55 -29.74
N VAL A 2 21.90 9.73 -29.72
CA VAL A 2 21.61 10.80 -28.74
C VAL A 2 20.14 11.24 -28.74
N ALA A 3 19.54 11.42 -29.92
CA ALA A 3 18.13 11.80 -30.04
C ALA A 3 17.18 10.79 -29.37
N LEU A 4 17.41 9.48 -29.54
CA LEU A 4 16.59 8.43 -28.95
C LEU A 4 16.71 8.42 -27.42
N ILE A 5 17.90 8.67 -26.88
CA ILE A 5 18.14 8.76 -25.44
C ILE A 5 17.36 9.93 -24.84
N ILE A 6 17.37 11.09 -25.50
CA ILE A 6 16.63 12.28 -25.04
C ILE A 6 15.13 12.00 -25.04
N THR A 7 14.60 11.36 -26.10
CA THR A 7 13.17 11.02 -26.18
C THR A 7 12.75 10.06 -25.06
N VAL A 8 13.56 9.04 -24.78
CA VAL A 8 13.29 8.09 -23.69
C VAL A 8 13.32 8.77 -22.33
N LEU A 9 14.31 9.63 -22.06
CA LEU A 9 14.41 10.39 -20.82
C LEU A 9 13.19 11.30 -20.62
N LEU A 10 12.75 11.98 -21.67
CA LEU A 10 11.62 12.90 -21.62
C LEU A 10 10.31 12.14 -21.34
N LEU A 11 10.14 10.97 -21.94
CA LEU A 11 9.01 10.08 -21.67
C LEU A 11 9.00 9.59 -20.20
N LEU A 12 10.18 9.25 -19.67
CA LEU A 12 10.34 8.81 -18.28
C LEU A 12 9.95 9.93 -17.30
N VAL A 13 10.40 11.16 -17.55
CA VAL A 13 10.01 12.33 -16.73
C VAL A 13 8.50 12.56 -16.76
N VAL A 14 7.88 12.56 -17.95
CA VAL A 14 6.43 12.79 -18.08
C VAL A 14 5.62 11.71 -17.37
N THR A 15 6.00 10.43 -17.53
CA THR A 15 5.30 9.33 -16.85
C THR A 15 5.42 9.43 -15.33
N THR A 16 6.61 9.77 -14.81
CA THR A 16 6.78 9.98 -13.36
C THR A 16 6.03 11.20 -12.83
N ALA A 17 5.89 12.26 -13.62
CA ALA A 17 5.15 13.46 -13.23
C ALA A 17 3.63 13.22 -13.20
N ILE A 18 3.08 12.43 -14.12
CA ILE A 18 1.67 12.02 -14.12
C ILE A 18 1.37 11.07 -12.95
N LEU A 19 2.33 10.20 -12.62
CA LEU A 19 2.18 9.24 -11.53
C LEU A 19 2.44 9.84 -10.15
N TRP A 20 2.95 11.07 -10.07
CA TRP A 20 3.15 11.76 -8.80
C TRP A 20 1.79 12.25 -8.29
N PRO A 21 1.29 11.75 -7.15
CA PRO A 21 0.06 12.27 -6.57
C PRO A 21 0.33 13.72 -6.17
N MET A 22 -0.34 14.66 -6.83
CA MET A 22 -0.35 16.05 -6.37
C MET A 22 -0.91 16.04 -4.94
N PRO A 23 -0.17 16.55 -3.94
CA PRO A 23 -0.76 16.80 -2.63
C PRO A 23 -1.87 17.83 -2.83
N ASP A 24 -3.10 17.41 -2.56
CA ASP A 24 -4.29 18.23 -2.65
C ASP A 24 -4.07 19.55 -1.90
N ALA A 25 -3.87 20.65 -2.64
CA ALA A 25 -3.81 22.00 -2.08
C ALA A 25 -5.12 22.39 -1.37
N THR A 26 -6.19 21.61 -1.56
CA THR A 26 -7.46 21.73 -0.82
C THR A 26 -7.39 21.21 0.62
N ALA A 27 -6.33 20.48 1.01
CA ALA A 27 -6.11 20.13 2.41
C ALA A 27 -5.62 21.32 3.26
N ALA A 28 -5.01 22.34 2.63
CA ALA A 28 -4.51 23.52 3.36
C ALA A 28 -5.64 24.40 3.91
N ASP A 29 -6.80 24.45 3.24
CA ASP A 29 -7.93 25.28 3.66
C ASP A 29 -8.78 24.65 4.77
N LYS A 30 -8.78 23.32 4.90
CA LYS A 30 -9.52 22.63 5.98
C LYS A 30 -8.77 22.61 7.32
N VAL A 31 -7.46 22.82 7.33
CA VAL A 31 -6.66 22.84 8.57
C VAL A 31 -6.80 24.18 9.31
N ALA A 32 -7.06 25.28 8.61
CA ALA A 32 -7.30 26.59 9.25
C ALA A 32 -8.64 26.65 10.01
N ALA A 33 -9.65 25.87 9.59
CA ALA A 33 -10.97 25.86 10.22
C ALA A 33 -11.10 24.93 11.44
N SER A 34 -10.08 24.10 11.73
CA SER A 34 -10.12 23.15 12.86
C SER A 34 -9.06 23.44 13.93
N ALA A 35 -8.44 24.62 13.90
CA ALA A 35 -7.46 25.11 14.88
C ALA A 35 -8.10 25.55 16.22
N GLY A 36 -8.92 24.69 16.81
CA GLY A 36 -9.56 24.94 18.09
C GLY A 36 -9.89 23.65 18.82
N THR A 37 -9.08 23.35 19.84
CA THR A 37 -9.29 22.33 20.90
C THR A 37 -8.59 20.98 20.70
N GLY A 38 -7.35 20.91 21.24
CA GLY A 38 -6.90 19.80 22.08
C GLY A 38 -6.44 18.51 21.39
N ASP A 39 -5.12 18.37 21.22
CA ASP A 39 -4.32 17.32 21.87
C ASP A 39 -2.88 17.40 21.32
N ASP A 40 -1.97 17.87 22.15
CA ASP A 40 -0.56 18.03 21.86
C ASP A 40 0.15 16.69 22.12
N GLY A 41 -0.17 15.69 21.29
CA GLY A 41 0.14 14.30 21.60
C GLY A 41 0.13 13.36 20.40
N GLY A 42 0.96 13.58 19.36
CA GLY A 42 0.94 12.56 18.29
C GLY A 42 1.82 12.66 17.05
N ARG A 43 2.83 13.53 16.97
CA ARG A 43 3.87 13.40 15.92
C ARG A 43 4.96 12.40 16.31
N ARG A 44 4.58 11.27 16.92
CA ARG A 44 5.40 10.07 16.77
C ARG A 44 5.19 9.67 15.32
N GLU A 45 6.20 9.84 14.49
CA GLU A 45 6.27 9.24 13.17
C GLU A 45 5.82 7.78 13.33
N ARG A 46 4.58 7.47 12.94
CA ARG A 46 4.00 6.13 13.12
C ARG A 46 4.68 5.25 12.09
N VAL A 47 5.89 4.82 12.41
CA VAL A 47 6.63 3.84 11.63
C VAL A 47 5.79 2.56 11.69
N PRO A 48 5.39 2.01 10.53
CA PRO A 48 4.67 0.75 10.50
C PRO A 48 5.52 -0.34 11.16
N THR A 49 4.94 -1.02 12.15
CA THR A 49 5.59 -2.13 12.85
C THR A 49 5.35 -3.48 12.16
N THR A 50 4.42 -3.51 11.20
CA THR A 50 4.11 -4.69 10.40
C THR A 50 4.20 -4.37 8.91
N LEU A 51 4.40 -5.41 8.10
CA LEU A 51 4.54 -5.29 6.66
C LEU A 51 3.20 -4.86 6.02
N GLU A 52 2.09 -5.38 6.53
CA GLU A 52 0.73 -4.98 6.13
C GLU A 52 0.48 -3.51 6.43
N GLY A 53 0.93 -3.04 7.60
CA GLY A 53 0.84 -1.62 7.98
C GLY A 53 1.65 -0.73 7.03
N ALA A 54 2.81 -1.20 6.57
CA ALA A 54 3.61 -0.48 5.59
C ALA A 54 2.91 -0.38 4.24
N LEU A 55 2.29 -1.48 3.76
CA LEU A 55 1.51 -1.50 2.52
C LEU A 55 0.29 -0.57 2.57
N VAL A 56 -0.44 -0.57 3.69
CA VAL A 56 -1.57 0.36 3.87
C VAL A 56 -1.09 1.81 3.86
N ALA A 57 0.04 2.10 4.52
CA ALA A 57 0.61 3.44 4.52
C ALA A 57 1.03 3.90 3.12
N GLN A 58 1.61 3.02 2.30
CA GLN A 58 1.94 3.30 0.89
C GLN A 58 0.67 3.56 0.05
N LEU A 59 -0.39 2.77 0.26
CA LEU A 59 -1.67 2.97 -0.43
C LEU A 59 -2.31 4.32 -0.07
N LEU A 60 -2.29 4.69 1.22
CA LEU A 60 -2.83 5.98 1.68
C LEU A 60 -2.00 7.18 1.18
N ARG A 61 -0.69 7.00 0.98
CA ARG A 61 0.17 8.00 0.35
C ARG A 61 0.05 8.03 -1.18
N GLY A 62 -0.69 7.12 -1.79
CA GLY A 62 -0.83 7.00 -3.24
C GLY A 62 0.42 6.45 -3.95
N GLU A 63 1.38 5.89 -3.19
CA GLU A 63 2.61 5.30 -3.74
C GLU A 63 2.34 3.98 -4.46
N ILE A 64 1.26 3.29 -4.07
CA ILE A 64 0.77 2.09 -4.73
C ILE A 64 -0.73 2.20 -5.03
N SER A 65 -1.16 1.56 -6.10
CA SER A 65 -2.57 1.42 -6.46
C SER A 65 -3.26 0.33 -5.62
N ARG A 66 -4.60 0.35 -5.60
CA ARG A 66 -5.39 -0.72 -4.96
C ARG A 66 -5.08 -2.12 -5.52
N GLY A 67 -4.86 -2.23 -6.84
CA GLY A 67 -4.51 -3.52 -7.47
C GLY A 67 -3.16 -4.05 -6.99
N GLN A 68 -2.16 -3.16 -6.89
CA GLN A 68 -0.84 -3.52 -6.35
C GLN A 68 -0.91 -3.90 -4.87
N TYR A 69 -1.73 -3.21 -4.08
CA TYR A 69 -1.99 -3.58 -2.69
C TYR A 69 -2.57 -5.00 -2.58
N HIS A 70 -3.63 -5.31 -3.33
CA HIS A 70 -4.24 -6.64 -3.32
C HIS A 70 -3.27 -7.74 -3.75
N GLN A 71 -2.48 -7.49 -4.80
CA GLN A 71 -1.47 -8.43 -5.26
C GLN A 71 -0.38 -8.68 -4.18
N ALA A 72 0.09 -7.61 -3.53
CA ALA A 72 1.11 -7.70 -2.49
C ALA A 72 0.60 -8.45 -1.24
N VAL A 73 -0.62 -8.15 -0.79
CA VAL A 73 -1.27 -8.84 0.33
C VAL A 73 -1.50 -10.32 -0.01
N GLY A 74 -1.95 -10.62 -1.23
CA GLY A 74 -2.13 -12.01 -1.68
C GLY A 74 -0.81 -12.79 -1.68
N GLY A 75 0.30 -12.18 -2.12
CA GLY A 75 1.61 -12.80 -2.05
C GLY A 75 2.14 -12.98 -0.62
N LEU A 76 1.72 -12.13 0.32
CA LEU A 76 2.05 -12.28 1.73
C LEU A 76 1.28 -13.47 2.34
N ALA A 77 -0.02 -13.56 2.06
CA ALA A 77 -0.87 -14.66 2.50
C ALA A 77 -0.36 -16.01 1.98
N ALA A 78 -0.01 -16.11 0.69
CA ALA A 78 0.51 -17.35 0.12
C ALA A 78 1.81 -17.82 0.81
N ARG A 79 2.71 -16.89 1.14
CA ARG A 79 3.94 -17.21 1.89
C ARG A 79 3.64 -17.56 3.35
N ASP A 80 2.62 -16.97 3.93
CA ASP A 80 2.20 -17.31 5.29
C ASP A 80 1.58 -18.72 5.33
N ASP A 81 0.75 -19.08 4.35
CA ASP A 81 0.21 -20.44 4.20
C ASP A 81 1.32 -21.49 4.03
N GLU A 82 2.39 -21.16 3.29
CA GLU A 82 3.57 -22.03 3.16
C GLU A 82 4.35 -22.18 4.49
N ARG A 83 4.45 -21.10 5.28
CA ARG A 83 5.23 -21.09 6.53
C ARG A 83 4.44 -21.63 7.73
N ASN A 84 3.15 -21.36 7.76
CA ASN A 84 2.21 -21.61 8.84
C ASN A 84 0.96 -22.29 8.28
N PRO A 85 1.07 -23.52 7.74
CA PRO A 85 -0.07 -24.20 7.15
C PRO A 85 -1.15 -24.44 8.21
N MET A 86 -2.35 -23.89 7.99
CA MET A 86 -3.50 -24.18 8.84
C MET A 86 -4.21 -25.45 8.37
N PRO A 87 -4.40 -26.46 9.24
CA PRO A 87 -5.16 -27.65 8.88
C PRO A 87 -6.63 -27.27 8.67
N LEU A 88 -7.16 -27.62 7.49
CA LEU A 88 -8.57 -27.46 7.19
C LEU A 88 -9.38 -28.48 8.00
N PRO A 89 -10.38 -28.07 8.79
CA PRO A 89 -11.24 -28.99 9.50
C PRO A 89 -12.06 -29.81 8.50
N GLY A 90 -11.73 -31.10 8.36
CA GLY A 90 -12.49 -32.04 7.52
C GLY A 90 -11.66 -33.02 6.67
N ASN A 91 -10.34 -32.84 6.56
CA ASN A 91 -9.49 -33.77 5.81
C ASN A 91 -9.23 -35.11 6.52
N ASP A 92 -9.62 -35.24 7.79
CA ASP A 92 -9.48 -36.47 8.59
C ASP A 92 -10.80 -37.24 8.73
N ARG A 93 -11.83 -36.99 7.90
CA ARG A 93 -13.03 -37.82 7.96
C ARG A 93 -12.74 -39.13 7.20
N PRO A 94 -12.48 -40.27 7.87
CA PRO A 94 -12.34 -41.53 7.17
C PRO A 94 -13.65 -41.82 6.45
N ASP A 95 -13.50 -42.22 5.19
CA ASP A 95 -14.53 -42.57 4.23
C ASP A 95 -15.75 -43.20 4.92
N ALA A 96 -16.84 -42.44 5.01
CA ALA A 96 -18.15 -42.98 5.33
C ALA A 96 -18.71 -43.70 4.09
N THR A 97 -18.01 -44.74 3.67
CA THR A 97 -18.49 -45.74 2.71
C THR A 97 -18.46 -47.08 3.40
N THR A 98 -19.56 -47.42 4.08
CA THR A 98 -20.28 -48.72 4.05
C THR A 98 -21.49 -48.59 4.96
#